data_AF-A0A431FVM3-F1
#
_entry.id   AF-A0A431FVM3-F1
#
_cell.length_a   1.000
_cell.length_b   1.000
_cell.length_c   1.000
_cell.angle_alpha   90.00
_cell.angle_beta   90.00
_cell.angle_gamma   90.00
#
_symmetry.space_group_name_H-M   'P 1'
#
loop_
_entity.id
_entity.type
_entity.pdbx_description
1 polymer ?
#
loop_
_entity_poly.entity_id
_entity_poly.type
_entity_poly.pdbx_seq_one_letter_code
_entity_poly.pdbx_strand_id
1 'polypeptide(L)'
;MKNENLREKINSLSKKEWKEFLFLREHVKSQNLGKTCEASDIFLKDIKDGEIYASYIPCDDGARVELRKIVYLEDGEFEEETLKSVEIQKNYDLQGDDITDYYALELYKIIENFKK
;
A
#
# COMPACT_ATOMS: atom_id res chain seq x y z
N MET A 1 0.11 4.46 -17.52
CA MET A 1 1.00 5.61 -17.23
C MET A 1 2.30 5.39 -17.98
N LYS A 2 2.79 6.38 -18.74
CA LYS A 2 4.07 6.25 -19.46
C LYS A 2 5.24 6.21 -18.47
N ASN A 3 6.32 5.52 -18.85
CA ASN A 3 7.51 5.34 -18.01
C ASN A 3 8.16 6.66 -17.60
N GLU A 4 8.21 7.63 -18.51
CA GLU A 4 8.72 8.99 -18.26
C GLU A 4 7.91 9.70 -17.16
N ASN A 5 6.58 9.64 -17.23
CA ASN A 5 5.69 10.25 -16.22
C ASN A 5 5.83 9.59 -14.83
N LEU A 6 6.19 8.30 -14.77
CA LEU A 6 6.42 7.60 -13.50
C LEU A 6 7.69 8.15 -12.81
N ARG A 7 8.80 8.22 -13.55
CA ARG A 7 10.07 8.73 -13.04
C ARG A 7 9.99 10.19 -12.62
N GLU A 8 9.32 11.03 -13.39
CA GLU A 8 9.09 12.43 -13.03
C GLU A 8 8.34 12.56 -11.69
N LYS A 9 7.26 11.78 -11.50
CA LYS A 9 6.51 11.79 -10.24
C LYS A 9 7.36 11.35 -9.06
N ILE A 10 8.14 10.28 -9.23
CA ILE A 10 9.04 9.75 -8.19
C ILE A 10 10.11 10.78 -7.83
N ASN A 11 10.72 11.44 -8.83
CA ASN A 11 11.74 12.47 -8.63
C ASN A 11 11.17 13.77 -8.04
N SER A 12 9.86 13.98 -8.12
CA SER A 12 9.19 15.15 -7.51
C SER A 12 8.90 15.02 -6.03
N LEU A 13 9.11 13.83 -5.43
CA LEU A 13 8.87 13.58 -4.02
C LEU A 13 9.83 14.41 -3.14
N SER A 14 9.30 15.05 -2.11
CA SER A 14 10.15 15.69 -1.10
C SER A 14 10.93 14.65 -0.30
N LYS A 15 11.95 15.09 0.46
CA LYS A 15 12.80 14.18 1.25
C LYS A 15 12.01 13.32 2.26
N LYS A 16 10.91 13.83 2.79
CA LYS A 16 10.03 13.07 3.71
C LYS A 16 9.29 11.98 2.93
N GLU A 17 8.64 12.36 1.85
CA GLU A 17 7.85 11.46 0.99
C GLU A 17 8.74 10.40 0.34
N TRP A 18 9.97 10.75 -0.03
CA TRP A 18 10.96 9.82 -0.54
C TRP A 18 11.28 8.68 0.42
N LYS A 19 11.40 8.99 1.73
CA LYS A 19 11.65 7.95 2.74
C LYS A 19 10.46 7.01 2.89
N GLU A 20 9.26 7.56 2.89
CA GLU A 20 8.02 6.76 2.96
C GLU A 20 7.86 5.90 1.70
N PHE A 21 8.09 6.47 0.53
CA PHE A 21 8.10 5.76 -0.75
C PHE A 21 9.11 4.60 -0.76
N LEU A 22 10.35 4.82 -0.32
CA LEU A 22 11.36 3.76 -0.27
C LEU A 22 10.94 2.60 0.64
N PHE A 23 10.32 2.90 1.79
CA PHE A 23 9.78 1.86 2.67
C PHE A 23 8.68 1.04 1.97
N LEU A 24 7.75 1.71 1.30
CA LEU A 24 6.66 1.05 0.56
C LEU A 24 7.17 0.26 -0.65
N ARG A 25 8.22 0.75 -1.31
CA ARG A 25 8.88 0.05 -2.42
C ARG A 25 9.46 -1.28 -1.97
N GLU A 26 10.23 -1.28 -0.88
CA GLU A 26 10.78 -2.52 -0.32
C GLU A 26 9.68 -3.48 0.14
N HIS A 27 8.60 -2.94 0.71
CA HIS A 27 7.42 -3.73 1.05
C HIS A 27 6.83 -4.41 -0.21
N VAL A 28 6.52 -3.66 -1.27
CA VAL A 28 5.99 -4.23 -2.53
C VAL A 28 6.96 -5.27 -3.13
N LYS A 29 8.28 -5.04 -3.09
CA LYS A 29 9.28 -6.00 -3.57
C LYS A 29 9.20 -7.32 -2.81
N SER A 30 9.01 -7.27 -1.49
CA SER A 30 8.94 -8.48 -0.66
C SER A 30 7.73 -9.36 -0.98
N GLN A 31 6.65 -8.77 -1.51
CA GLN A 31 5.37 -9.45 -1.72
C GLN A 31 5.24 -10.18 -3.07
N ASN A 32 6.28 -10.19 -3.91
CA ASN A 32 6.32 -10.91 -5.20
C ASN A 32 4.98 -10.85 -5.99
N LEU A 33 4.74 -9.71 -6.65
CA LEU A 33 3.54 -9.44 -7.46
C LEU A 33 3.06 -10.66 -8.28
N GLY A 34 1.79 -11.03 -8.11
CA GLY A 34 1.14 -12.11 -8.87
C GLY A 34 1.49 -13.53 -8.41
N LYS A 35 1.93 -13.74 -7.17
CA LYS A 35 2.16 -15.08 -6.61
C LYS A 35 1.21 -15.49 -5.49
N THR A 36 0.77 -14.55 -4.65
CA THR A 36 -0.05 -14.85 -3.48
C THR A 36 -1.08 -13.75 -3.27
N CYS A 37 -2.37 -14.09 -3.28
CA CYS A 37 -3.45 -13.18 -2.85
C CYS A 37 -3.53 -13.05 -1.32
N GLU A 38 -2.38 -13.09 -0.65
CA GLU A 38 -2.25 -12.97 0.79
C GLU A 38 -2.04 -11.50 1.15
N ALA A 39 -2.74 -11.05 2.20
CA ALA A 39 -2.59 -9.70 2.70
C ALA A 39 -1.26 -9.54 3.44
N SER A 40 -0.63 -8.39 3.23
CA SER A 40 0.49 -7.93 4.05
C SER A 40 0.16 -6.57 4.64
N ASP A 41 0.36 -6.43 5.95
CA ASP A 41 -0.12 -5.28 6.68
C ASP A 41 0.99 -4.24 6.91
N ILE A 42 0.66 -2.98 6.64
CA ILE A 42 1.49 -1.82 6.94
C ILE A 42 0.81 -1.05 8.08
N PHE A 43 1.53 -0.93 9.19
CA PHE A 43 1.07 -0.15 10.34
C PHE A 43 0.99 1.33 9.98
N LEU A 44 -0.22 1.89 10.03
CA LEU A 44 -0.45 3.32 9.95
C LEU A 44 -0.55 3.83 11.39
N LYS A 45 0.51 4.45 11.88
CA LYS A 45 0.64 4.77 13.31
C LYS A 45 -0.37 5.85 13.76
N ASP A 46 -1.51 5.42 14.32
CA ASP A 46 -2.43 6.04 15.31
C ASP A 46 -3.68 5.10 15.47
N ILE A 47 -4.43 4.95 16.58
CA ILE A 47 -5.29 5.91 17.32
C ILE A 47 -5.66 5.32 18.72
N LYS A 48 -6.25 6.16 19.59
CA LYS A 48 -6.75 5.94 20.97
C LYS A 48 -7.63 4.70 21.27
N ASP A 49 -8.34 4.12 20.29
CA ASP A 49 -9.42 3.13 20.49
C ASP A 49 -9.30 1.88 19.57
N GLY A 50 -8.09 1.55 19.13
CA GLY A 50 -7.79 0.42 18.25
C GLY A 50 -6.59 0.67 17.34
N GLU A 51 -6.20 -0.34 16.57
CA GLU A 51 -5.09 -0.26 15.61
C GLU A 51 -5.63 -0.09 14.18
N ILE A 52 -5.08 0.86 13.43
CA ILE A 52 -5.39 1.04 12.01
C ILE A 52 -4.18 0.62 11.16
N TYR A 53 -4.45 -0.15 10.11
CA TYR A 53 -3.44 -0.63 9.18
C TYR A 53 -3.93 -0.53 7.74
N ALA A 54 -2.98 -0.44 6.83
CA ALA A 54 -3.21 -0.61 5.40
C ALA A 54 -2.74 -2.01 5.00
N SER A 55 -3.65 -2.86 4.56
CA SER A 55 -3.31 -4.15 3.95
C SER A 55 -3.04 -3.95 2.47
N TYR A 56 -1.89 -4.41 1.99
CA TYR A 56 -1.58 -4.55 0.58
C TYR A 56 -1.72 -6.02 0.17
N ILE A 57 -2.59 -6.29 -0.79
CA ILE A 57 -2.96 -7.64 -1.24
C ILE A 57 -2.64 -7.73 -2.74
N PRO A 58 -1.52 -8.33 -3.16
CA PRO A 58 -1.20 -8.46 -4.58
C PRO A 58 -2.07 -9.54 -5.22
N CYS A 59 -2.50 -9.30 -6.46
CA CYS A 59 -3.27 -10.24 -7.27
C CYS A 59 -2.65 -10.33 -8.68
N ASP A 60 -3.03 -11.32 -9.50
CA ASP A 60 -2.44 -11.53 -10.83
C ASP A 60 -2.54 -10.29 -11.75
N ASP A 61 -3.66 -9.55 -11.63
CA ASP A 61 -4.02 -8.39 -12.45
C ASP A 61 -3.94 -7.05 -11.71
N GLY A 62 -3.33 -7.02 -10.53
CA GLY A 62 -3.34 -5.79 -9.73
C GLY A 62 -2.91 -5.96 -8.29
N ALA A 63 -3.40 -5.05 -7.46
CA ALA A 63 -3.38 -5.20 -6.02
C ALA A 63 -4.62 -4.54 -5.42
N ARG A 64 -5.04 -4.98 -4.24
CA ARG A 64 -6.05 -4.31 -3.44
C ARG A 64 -5.40 -3.72 -2.19
N VAL A 65 -5.78 -2.49 -1.87
CA VAL A 65 -5.35 -1.79 -0.67
C VAL A 65 -6.55 -1.57 0.22
N GLU A 66 -6.51 -2.09 1.44
CA GLU A 66 -7.59 -1.97 2.41
C GLU A 66 -7.12 -1.19 3.63
N LEU A 67 -7.90 -0.20 4.06
CA LEU A 67 -7.76 0.40 5.38
C LEU A 67 -8.63 -0.39 6.34
N ARG A 68 -8.00 -1.02 7.34
CA ARG A 68 -8.69 -1.86 8.31
C ARG A 68 -8.45 -1.33 9.72
N LYS A 69 -9.45 -1.53 10.58
CA LYS A 69 -9.41 -1.22 12.01
C LYS A 69 -9.52 -2.53 12.79
N ILE A 70 -8.57 -2.78 13.68
CA ILE A 70 -8.65 -3.84 14.69
C ILE A 70 -8.98 -3.19 16.05
N VAL A 71 -10.01 -3.72 16.71
CA VAL A 71 -10.37 -3.36 18.08
C VAL A 71 -10.16 -4.58 18.96
N TYR A 72 -9.31 -4.44 19.99
CA TYR A 72 -9.09 -5.51 20.97
C TYR A 72 -10.15 -5.44 22.07
N LEU A 73 -10.78 -6.58 22.36
CA LEU A 73 -11.80 -6.74 23.39
C LEU A 73 -11.16 -7.16 24.73
N GLU A 74 -11.90 -7.01 25.83
CA GLU A 74 -11.39 -7.23 27.21
C GLU A 74 -11.00 -8.69 27.50
N ASP A 75 -11.57 -9.64 26.78
CA ASP A 75 -11.31 -11.08 26.89
C ASP A 75 -10.12 -11.55 26.05
N GLY A 76 -9.46 -10.64 25.33
CA GLY A 76 -8.35 -10.93 24.43
C GLY A 76 -8.78 -11.31 23.02
N GLU A 77 -10.09 -11.28 22.71
CA GLU A 77 -10.56 -11.35 21.32
C GLU A 77 -10.32 -10.02 20.59
N PHE A 78 -10.51 -10.03 19.28
CA PHE A 78 -10.46 -8.81 18.47
C PHE A 78 -11.54 -8.80 17.40
N GLU A 79 -12.05 -7.61 17.12
CA GLU A 79 -12.94 -7.33 16.00
C GLU A 79 -12.17 -6.61 14.91
N GLU A 80 -12.50 -6.93 13.67
CA GLU A 80 -11.86 -6.33 12.51
C GLU A 80 -12.90 -5.76 11.55
N GLU A 81 -12.70 -4.52 11.16
CA GLU A 81 -13.56 -3.79 10.22
C GLU A 81 -12.74 -3.24 9.06
N THR A 82 -13.17 -3.52 7.82
CA THR A 82 -12.64 -2.82 6.63
C THR A 82 -13.32 -1.47 6.49
N LEU A 83 -12.58 -0.40 6.74
CA LEU A 83 -13.07 0.98 6.63
C LEU A 83 -13.14 1.45 5.18
N LYS A 84 -12.15 1.06 4.36
CA LYS A 84 -12.05 1.48 2.95
C LYS A 84 -11.26 0.47 2.14
N SER A 85 -11.61 0.31 0.86
CA SER A 85 -10.89 -0.57 -0.07
C SER A 85 -10.71 0.12 -1.42
N VAL A 86 -9.52 -0.01 -2.01
CA VAL A 86 -9.16 0.59 -3.31
C VAL A 86 -8.33 -0.42 -4.11
N GLU A 87 -8.66 -0.59 -5.38
CA GLU A 87 -7.89 -1.44 -6.31
C GLU A 87 -6.86 -0.63 -7.09
N ILE A 88 -5.65 -1.19 -7.23
CA ILE A 88 -4.58 -0.71 -8.10
C ILE A 88 -4.51 -1.64 -9.31
N GLN A 89 -4.93 -1.16 -10.46
CA GLN A 89 -4.87 -1.94 -11.70
C GLN A 89 -3.44 -2.07 -12.21
N LYS A 90 -3.11 -3.24 -12.75
CA LYS A 90 -1.81 -3.47 -13.40
C LYS A 90 -1.66 -2.59 -14.64
N ASN A 91 -0.49 -1.97 -14.77
CA ASN A 91 -0.11 -1.21 -15.96
C ASN A 91 0.81 -2.06 -16.84
N TYR A 92 0.26 -2.67 -17.90
CA TYR A 92 0.96 -3.60 -18.79
C TYR A 92 2.14 -2.99 -19.57
N ASP A 93 2.23 -1.66 -19.63
CA ASP A 93 3.36 -0.94 -20.24
C ASP A 93 4.62 -0.93 -19.35
N LEU A 94 4.50 -1.33 -18.08
CA LEU A 94 5.59 -1.35 -17.10
C LEU A 94 6.07 -2.79 -16.84
N GLN A 95 7.38 -2.96 -16.67
CA GLN A 95 8.00 -4.26 -16.41
C GLN A 95 9.16 -4.13 -15.44
N GLY A 96 9.55 -5.24 -14.80
CA GLY A 96 10.68 -5.28 -13.87
C GLY A 96 10.48 -4.31 -12.70
N ASP A 97 11.55 -3.61 -12.30
CA ASP A 97 11.50 -2.66 -11.17
C ASP A 97 10.51 -1.50 -11.39
N ASP A 98 10.21 -1.11 -12.63
CA ASP A 98 9.25 -0.02 -12.92
C ASP A 98 7.82 -0.38 -12.45
N ILE A 99 7.45 -1.67 -12.44
CA ILE A 99 6.13 -2.09 -11.96
C ILE A 99 6.04 -2.02 -10.44
N THR A 100 7.12 -2.35 -9.74
CA THR A 100 7.23 -2.20 -8.29
C THR A 100 7.14 -0.72 -7.92
N ASP A 101 7.88 0.14 -8.62
CA ASP A 101 7.89 1.58 -8.40
C ASP A 101 6.50 2.19 -8.60
N TYR A 102 5.76 1.70 -9.59
CA TYR A 102 4.37 2.06 -9.81
C TYR A 102 3.46 1.69 -8.63
N TYR A 103 3.46 0.42 -8.21
CA TYR A 103 2.61 -0.01 -7.09
C TYR A 103 2.96 0.72 -5.78
N ALA A 104 4.25 0.94 -5.51
CA ALA A 104 4.70 1.68 -4.34
C ALA A 104 4.21 3.14 -4.36
N LEU A 105 4.24 3.79 -5.53
CA LEU A 105 3.76 5.15 -5.68
C LEU A 105 2.23 5.25 -5.54
N GLU A 106 1.48 4.28 -6.07
CA GLU A 106 0.02 4.24 -5.91
C GLU A 106 -0.38 3.95 -4.45
N LEU A 107 0.29 2.99 -3.82
CA LEU A 107 0.11 2.67 -2.40
C LEU A 107 0.38 3.90 -1.52
N TYR A 108 1.46 4.63 -1.79
CA TYR A 108 1.78 5.89 -1.10
C TYR A 108 0.63 6.90 -1.19
N LYS A 109 0.12 7.16 -2.40
CA LYS A 109 -0.99 8.12 -2.59
C LYS A 109 -2.27 7.69 -1.89
N ILE A 110 -2.59 6.40 -1.94
CA ILE A 110 -3.79 5.84 -1.30
C ILE A 110 -3.69 6.01 0.21
N ILE A 111 -2.55 5.63 0.81
CA ILE A 111 -2.30 5.78 2.24
C ILE A 111 -2.33 7.26 2.66
N GLU A 112 -1.67 8.15 1.93
CA GLU A 112 -1.69 9.59 2.24
C GLU A 112 -3.10 10.19 2.15
N ASN A 113 -3.94 9.71 1.23
CA ASN A 113 -5.34 10.10 1.15
C ASN A 113 -6.19 9.52 2.28
N PHE A 114 -5.78 8.41 2.91
CA PHE A 114 -6.46 7.87 4.09
C PHE A 114 -6.08 8.62 5.38
N LYS A 115 -4.89 9.22 5.45
CA LYS A 115 -4.43 10.01 6.60
C LYS A 115 -5.02 11.42 6.70
N LYS A 116 -5.61 11.94 5.62
CA LYS A 116 -6.20 13.30 5.53
C LYS A 116 -7.68 13.29 5.85
#